data_AF-A0A2G0CI13-F1
#
_entry.id   AF-A0A2G0CI13-F1
#
_cell.length_a   1.000
_cell.length_b   1.000
_cell.length_c   1.000
_cell.angle_alpha   90.00
_cell.angle_beta   90.00
_cell.angle_gamma   90.00
#
_symmetry.space_group_name_H-M   'P 1'
#
loop_
_entity.id
_entity.type
_entity.pdbx_description
1 polymer ?
#
loop_
_entity_poly.entity_id
_entity_poly.type
_entity_poly.pdbx_seq_one_letter_code
_entity_poly.pdbx_strand_id
1 'polypeptide(L)'
;MYLLSERAFQVLCYTFTPNFQIMQQHTFGNTSEMVSHAGYDRDKHVLYLTYHSGPTTIAYRNVTPSLWEELLKSAYPDVCIRFKIQAHHPFRRVEPAFRPLHYSFVK
;
A
#
# COMPACT_ATOMS: atom_id res chain seq x y z
N MET A 1 -15.47 23.28 -47.79
CA MET A 1 -16.62 24.08 -47.30
C MET A 1 -17.88 23.27 -47.53
N TYR A 2 -18.39 22.60 -46.49
CA TYR A 2 -19.81 22.36 -46.19
C TYR A 2 -19.84 21.84 -44.74
N LEU A 3 -20.45 22.65 -43.87
CA LEU A 3 -20.81 22.31 -42.50
C LEU A 3 -22.02 21.37 -42.51
N LEU A 4 -22.10 20.49 -41.52
CA LEU A 4 -23.27 20.14 -40.67
C LEU A 4 -22.78 19.03 -39.70
N SER A 5 -22.53 19.33 -38.43
CA SER A 5 -23.51 19.26 -37.32
C SER A 5 -23.86 17.82 -36.89
N GLU A 6 -23.08 17.27 -35.96
CA GLU A 6 -23.49 16.13 -35.12
C GLU A 6 -23.26 16.46 -33.64
N ARG A 7 -24.06 17.39 -33.11
CA ARG A 7 -24.35 17.42 -31.67
C ARG A 7 -25.37 16.33 -31.36
N ALA A 8 -24.95 15.06 -31.22
CA ALA A 8 -25.81 14.00 -30.69
C ALA A 8 -25.10 12.69 -30.31
N PHE A 9 -23.90 12.71 -29.72
CA PHE A 9 -23.47 11.59 -28.88
C PHE A 9 -22.93 12.09 -27.54
N GLN A 10 -23.85 12.70 -26.83
CA GLN A 10 -23.71 13.03 -25.43
C GLN A 10 -23.95 11.75 -24.62
N VAL A 11 -23.18 11.55 -23.55
CA VAL A 11 -23.46 10.67 -22.40
C VAL A 11 -23.17 9.18 -22.57
N LEU A 12 -21.91 8.76 -22.31
CA LEU A 12 -21.54 7.56 -21.51
C LEU A 12 -20.05 7.23 -21.71
N CYS A 13 -19.17 7.94 -21.00
CA CYS A 13 -17.94 7.37 -20.43
C CYS A 13 -17.45 8.25 -19.27
N TYR A 14 -18.37 8.79 -18.48
CA TYR A 14 -18.07 9.06 -17.08
C TYR A 14 -18.29 7.74 -16.33
N THR A 15 -17.36 7.42 -15.44
CA THR A 15 -17.42 6.36 -14.41
C THR A 15 -17.07 4.93 -14.85
N PHE A 16 -15.85 4.74 -15.34
CA PHE A 16 -15.10 3.56 -14.92
C PHE A 16 -13.77 4.03 -14.32
N THR A 17 -13.87 4.68 -13.16
CA THR A 17 -12.75 4.67 -12.21
C THR A 17 -12.68 3.25 -11.68
N PRO A 18 -11.73 2.40 -12.11
CA PRO A 18 -11.32 1.34 -11.20
C PRO A 18 -10.95 2.08 -9.90
N ASN A 19 -11.49 1.62 -8.78
CA ASN A 19 -10.90 1.90 -7.48
C ASN A 19 -9.47 1.33 -7.53
N PHE A 20 -8.54 2.05 -8.16
CA PHE A 20 -7.12 1.83 -8.01
C PHE A 20 -6.84 2.27 -6.57
N GLN A 21 -7.11 1.38 -5.62
CA GLN A 21 -6.37 1.42 -4.38
C GLN A 21 -4.91 1.30 -4.79
N ILE A 22 -4.19 2.42 -4.85
CA ILE A 22 -2.76 2.43 -5.15
C ILE A 22 -2.06 1.95 -3.88
N MET A 23 -2.20 0.65 -3.60
CA MET A 23 -1.46 -0.01 -2.55
C MET A 23 -0.03 -0.18 -3.06
N GLN A 24 0.87 0.60 -2.50
CA GLN A 24 2.30 0.51 -2.79
C GLN A 24 2.88 -0.60 -1.94
N GLN A 25 3.70 -1.47 -2.51
CA GLN A 25 4.32 -2.57 -1.77
C GLN A 25 5.84 -2.47 -1.88
N HIS A 26 6.52 -2.85 -0.80
CA HIS A 26 7.96 -2.90 -0.74
C HIS A 26 8.41 -4.10 0.10
N THR A 27 9.37 -4.84 -0.42
CA THR A 27 9.98 -5.97 0.29
C THR A 27 11.34 -5.52 0.80
N PHE A 28 11.56 -5.61 2.11
CA PHE A 28 12.79 -5.15 2.74
C PHE A 28 13.94 -6.15 2.65
N GLY A 29 13.73 -7.36 2.10
CA GLY A 29 14.82 -8.30 1.82
C GLY A 29 15.79 -8.46 2.99
N ASN A 30 17.05 -8.07 2.80
CA ASN A 30 18.11 -8.10 3.82
C ASN A 30 18.36 -6.75 4.51
N THR A 31 17.56 -5.71 4.25
CA THR A 31 17.76 -4.37 4.85
C THR A 31 17.04 -4.19 6.18
N SER A 32 16.08 -5.04 6.51
CA SER A 32 15.34 -5.05 7.78
C SER A 32 15.39 -6.43 8.39
N GLU A 33 15.82 -6.53 9.66
CA GLU A 33 15.77 -7.80 10.40
C GLU A 33 14.38 -8.03 11.01
N MET A 34 13.57 -6.97 11.12
CA MET A 34 12.29 -7.00 11.83
C MET A 34 11.09 -7.20 10.90
N VAL A 35 11.11 -6.60 9.70
CA VAL A 35 9.98 -6.55 8.77
C VAL A 35 10.37 -7.12 7.42
N SER A 36 9.56 -8.06 6.93
CA SER A 36 9.76 -8.69 5.62
C SER A 36 9.17 -7.86 4.48
N HIS A 37 7.94 -7.38 4.67
CA HIS A 37 7.15 -6.69 3.66
C HIS A 37 6.45 -5.50 4.28
N ALA A 38 6.38 -4.39 3.55
CA ALA A 38 5.43 -3.33 3.82
C ALA A 38 4.50 -3.07 2.65
N GLY A 39 3.27 -2.70 2.99
CA GLY A 39 2.30 -2.15 2.07
C GLY A 39 1.85 -0.79 2.56
N TYR A 40 1.67 0.19 1.68
CA TYR A 40 1.16 1.51 2.01
C TYR A 40 -0.07 1.81 1.15
N ASP A 41 -1.20 2.05 1.81
CA ASP A 41 -2.45 2.50 1.18
C ASP A 41 -2.46 4.04 1.25
N ARG A 42 -2.21 4.67 0.10
CA ARG A 42 -2.15 6.13 -0.01
C ARG A 42 -3.50 6.80 0.26
N ASP A 43 -4.61 6.16 -0.10
CA ASP A 43 -5.94 6.75 0.05
C ASP A 43 -6.38 6.73 1.52
N LYS A 44 -6.04 5.67 2.24
CA LYS A 44 -6.40 5.50 3.65
C LYS A 44 -5.33 5.98 4.63
N HIS A 45 -4.15 6.35 4.13
CA HIS A 45 -2.96 6.69 4.93
C HIS A 45 -2.63 5.58 5.95
N VAL A 46 -2.67 4.33 5.47
CA VAL A 46 -2.43 3.13 6.29
C VAL A 46 -1.19 2.40 5.80
N LEU A 47 -0.25 2.20 6.71
CA LEU A 47 0.94 1.39 6.50
C LEU A 47 0.75 0.01 7.12
N TYR A 48 0.91 -1.03 6.32
CA TYR A 48 0.88 -2.43 6.71
C TYR A 48 2.31 -2.93 6.79
N LEU A 49 2.74 -3.43 7.95
CA LEU A 49 4.06 -4.02 8.15
C LEU A 49 3.89 -5.50 8.49
N THR A 50 4.58 -6.38 7.77
CA THR A 50 4.57 -7.82 8.00
C THR A 50 5.91 -8.26 8.59
N TYR A 51 5.88 -8.72 9.82
CA TYR A 51 7.08 -9.01 10.62
C TYR A 51 7.70 -10.37 10.27
N HIS A 52 9.01 -10.53 10.45
CA HIS A 52 9.69 -11.83 10.29
C HIS A 52 9.38 -12.81 11.43
N SER A 53 9.02 -12.31 12.62
CA SER A 53 8.76 -13.12 13.81
C SER A 53 7.48 -13.97 13.72
N GLY A 54 6.66 -13.80 12.69
CA GLY A 54 5.48 -14.62 12.43
C GLY A 54 4.59 -14.04 11.32
N PRO A 55 3.52 -14.73 10.91
CA PRO A 55 2.57 -14.24 9.90
C PRO A 55 1.66 -13.16 10.50
N THR A 56 2.22 -12.12 11.11
CA THR A 56 1.49 -11.02 11.71
C THR A 56 1.72 -9.78 10.88
N THR A 57 0.63 -9.28 10.28
CA THR A 57 0.62 -7.98 9.64
C THR A 57 0.02 -6.96 10.62
N ILE A 58 0.73 -5.86 10.84
CA ILE A 58 0.26 -4.75 11.67
C ILE A 58 -0.04 -3.57 10.77
N ALA A 59 -1.24 -3.02 10.89
CA ALA A 59 -1.66 -1.81 10.19
C ALA A 59 -1.54 -0.59 11.11
N TYR A 60 -0.71 0.37 10.71
CA TYR A 60 -0.53 1.68 11.32
C TYR A 60 -1.35 2.71 10.54
N ARG A 61 -2.17 3.49 11.25
CA ARG A 61 -3.02 4.52 10.63
C ARG A 61 -2.36 5.89 10.72
N ASN A 62 -2.83 6.81 9.88
CA ASN A 62 -2.37 8.20 9.81
C ASN A 62 -0.88 8.32 9.47
N VAL A 63 -0.33 7.34 8.73
CA VAL A 63 1.05 7.40 8.26
C VAL A 63 1.08 8.28 7.02
N THR A 64 1.90 9.32 7.02
CA THR A 64 1.99 10.25 5.89
C THR A 64 2.77 9.62 4.72
N PRO A 65 2.49 10.05 3.47
CA PRO A 65 3.27 9.60 2.31
C PRO A 65 4.76 9.93 2.43
N SER A 66 5.10 11.06 3.07
CA SER A 66 6.49 11.45 3.32
C SER A 66 7.22 10.46 4.24
N LEU A 67 6.54 9.94 5.27
CA LEU A 67 7.12 8.96 6.19
C LEU A 67 7.31 7.60 5.51
N TRP A 68 6.39 7.23 4.61
CA TRP A 68 6.56 6.06 3.75
C TRP A 68 7.79 6.18 2.85
N GLU A 69 7.95 7.29 2.12
CA GLU A 69 9.15 7.50 1.30
C GLU A 69 10.44 7.52 2.12
N GLU A 70 10.40 8.09 3.32
CA GLU A 70 11.54 8.10 4.23
C GLU A 70 11.91 6.67 4.65
N LEU A 71 10.92 5.83 4.97
CA LEU A 71 11.15 4.42 5.31
C LEU A 71 11.83 3.68 4.15
N LEU A 72 11.42 3.92 2.91
CA LEU A 72 11.99 3.29 1.72
C LEU A 72 13.44 3.71 1.42
N LYS A 73 13.80 4.95 1.76
CA LYS A 73 15.14 5.51 1.53
C LYS A 73 16.09 5.30 2.72
N SER A 74 15.57 4.84 3.86
CA SER A 74 16.36 4.72 5.09
C SER A 74 17.33 3.55 5.00
N ALA A 75 18.58 3.79 5.41
CA ALA A 75 19.58 2.72 5.59
C ALA A 75 19.28 1.82 6.80
N TYR A 76 18.42 2.27 7.72
CA TYR A 76 18.07 1.57 8.95
C TYR A 76 16.54 1.55 9.13
N PRO A 77 15.80 0.78 8.31
CA PRO A 77 14.34 0.75 8.33
C PRO A 77 13.78 0.32 9.70
N ASP A 78 14.46 -0.56 10.42
CA ASP A 78 14.03 -1.03 11.75
C ASP A 78 13.94 0.10 12.78
N VAL A 79 14.93 0.99 12.77
CA VAL A 79 14.97 2.17 13.65
C VAL A 79 13.86 3.14 13.28
N CYS A 80 13.66 3.38 11.98
CA CYS A 80 12.57 4.21 11.48
C CYS A 80 11.21 3.66 11.93
N ILE A 81 10.99 2.35 11.81
CA ILE A 81 9.74 1.71 12.23
C ILE A 81 9.51 1.88 13.74
N ARG A 82 10.51 1.62 14.58
CA ARG A 82 10.34 1.71 16.04
C ARG A 82 10.07 3.14 16.50
N PHE A 83 10.89 4.09 16.08
CA PHE A 83 10.85 5.44 16.63
C PHE A 83 9.90 6.37 15.90
N LYS A 84 9.68 6.20 14.60
CA LYS A 84 8.79 7.09 13.84
C LYS A 84 7.40 6.50 13.66
N ILE A 85 7.29 5.19 13.40
CA ILE A 85 6.00 4.56 13.11
C ILE A 85 5.33 4.05 14.41
N GLN A 86 5.96 3.13 15.13
CA GLN A 86 5.36 2.48 16.31
C GLN A 86 5.11 3.44 17.46
N ALA A 87 6.02 4.38 17.70
CA ALA A 87 5.90 5.33 18.81
C ALA A 87 4.82 6.40 18.58
N HIS A 88 4.47 6.72 17.33
CA HIS A 88 3.62 7.87 17.01
C HIS A 88 2.27 7.51 16.37
N HIS A 89 2.11 6.28 15.86
CA HIS A 89 0.92 5.91 15.09
C HIS A 89 0.09 4.83 15.79
N PRO A 90 -1.24 5.01 15.87
CA PRO A 90 -2.12 3.97 16.37
C PRO A 90 -2.07 2.77 15.43
N PHE A 91 -1.97 1.59 16.03
CA PHE A 91 -1.80 0.34 15.29
C PHE A 91 -2.92 -0.65 15.62
N ARG A 92 -3.22 -1.51 14.65
CA ARG A 92 -4.07 -2.69 14.83
C ARG A 92 -3.40 -3.89 14.19
N ARG A 93 -3.52 -5.06 14.83
CA ARG A 93 -3.23 -6.33 14.15
C ARG A 93 -4.30 -6.58 13.10
N VAL A 94 -3.88 -7.04 11.93
CA VAL A 94 -4.77 -7.40 10.83
C VAL A 94 -4.50 -8.85 10.47
N GLU A 95 -5.54 -9.66 10.59
CA GLU A 95 -5.58 -11.01 10.02
C GLU A 95 -6.46 -10.96 8.75
N PRO A 96 -6.12 -11.70 7.70
CA PRO A 96 -4.98 -12.60 7.58
C PRO A 96 -3.66 -11.86 7.30
N ALA A 97 -2.56 -12.46 7.73
CA ALA A 97 -1.23 -12.18 7.19
C ALA A 97 -1.34 -12.14 5.67
N PHE A 98 -0.71 -11.16 5.02
CA PHE A 98 -0.59 -11.12 3.57
C PHE A 98 -0.07 -12.48 3.06
N ARG A 99 -0.98 -13.40 2.69
CA ARG A 99 -0.59 -14.64 2.05
C ARG A 99 -0.16 -14.22 0.64
N PRO A 100 1.03 -14.63 0.16
CA PRO A 100 1.28 -14.53 -1.27
C PRO A 100 0.14 -15.27 -1.95
N LEU A 101 -0.58 -14.58 -2.84
CA LEU A 101 -1.63 -15.17 -3.67
C LEU A 101 -0.94 -16.21 -4.59
N HIS A 102 -0.74 -17.42 -4.08
CA HIS A 102 -0.37 -18.58 -4.87
C HIS A 102 -1.59 -18.94 -5.73
N TYR A 103 -1.74 -18.28 -6.87
CA TYR A 103 -2.58 -18.76 -7.94
C TYR A 103 -1.89 -19.98 -8.56
N SER A 104 -1.98 -21.14 -7.91
CA SER A 104 -1.84 -22.40 -8.63
C SER A 104 -3.15 -22.61 -9.39
N PHE A 105 -3.16 -22.24 -10.66
CA PHE A 105 -4.20 -22.67 -11.59
C PHE A 105 -4.23 -24.19 -11.58
N VAL A 106 -5.27 -24.76 -10.96
CA VAL A 106 -5.58 -26.18 -11.10
C VAL A 106 -6.07 -26.36 -12.53
N LYS A 107 -5.35 -27.22 -13.26
CA LYS A 107 -5.60 -27.57 -14.66
C LYS A 107 -6.79 -28.51 -14.79
#